data_AF-A0A2A4VTH2-F1
#
_entry.id   AF-A0A2A4VTH2-F1
#
_cell.length_a   1.000
_cell.length_b   1.000
_cell.length_c   1.000
_cell.angle_alpha   90.00
_cell.angle_beta   90.00
_cell.angle_gamma   90.00
#
_symmetry.space_group_name_H-M   'P 1'
#
loop_
_entity.id
_entity.type
_entity.pdbx_description
1 polymer ?
#
loop_
_entity_poly.entity_id
_entity_poly.type
_entity_poly.pdbx_seq_one_letter_code
_entity_poly.pdbx_strand_id
1 'polypeptide(L)'
;MNNVKHNVSFENAIEVFKDALALTIYDEEHSDTEERWITLGKTSNSNVLLVVHTYVEYNSNQTNIRIISARKASNKEKKYYQK
;
A
#
# COMPACT_ATOMS: atom_id res chain seq x y z
N MET A 1 4.98 -6.73 11.50
CA MET A 1 5.39 -6.28 10.15
C MET A 1 6.44 -7.25 9.63
N ASN A 2 6.16 -7.99 8.56
CA ASN A 2 7.06 -9.06 8.11
C ASN A 2 8.17 -8.51 7.20
N ASN A 3 9.04 -7.65 7.74
CA ASN A 3 10.19 -7.07 7.03
C ASN A 3 11.09 -8.15 6.40
N VAL A 4 11.08 -9.37 6.96
CA VAL A 4 11.90 -10.50 6.49
C VAL A 4 11.37 -11.12 5.19
N LYS A 5 10.06 -11.06 4.88
CA LYS A 5 9.51 -11.72 3.67
C LYS A 5 9.66 -10.91 2.38
N HIS A 6 9.74 -9.58 2.44
CA HIS A 6 9.57 -8.74 1.24
C HIS A 6 10.65 -7.67 0.97
N ASN A 7 11.67 -7.54 1.81
CA ASN A 7 12.80 -6.61 1.61
C ASN A 7 12.37 -5.16 1.29
N VAL A 8 11.24 -4.74 1.87
CA VAL A 8 10.70 -3.38 1.81
C VAL A 8 10.69 -2.85 3.23
N SER A 9 11.37 -1.73 3.46
CA SER A 9 11.37 -1.08 4.77
C SER A 9 10.05 -0.35 5.01
N PHE A 10 9.72 -0.10 6.27
CA PHE A 10 8.51 0.62 6.64
C PHE A 10 8.49 2.04 6.06
N GLU A 11 9.64 2.70 6.06
CA GLU A 11 9.84 4.05 5.53
C GLU A 11 9.52 4.11 4.04
N ASN A 12 9.93 3.09 3.26
CA ASN A 12 9.58 3.01 1.85
C ASN A 12 8.09 2.72 1.63
N ALA A 13 7.48 1.89 2.49
CA ALA A 13 6.06 1.59 2.39
C ALA A 13 5.18 2.82 2.66
N ILE A 14 5.58 3.70 3.59
CA ILE A 14 4.82 4.94 3.86
C ILE A 14 4.95 5.98 2.74
N GLU A 15 6.07 5.98 1.99
CA GLU A 15 6.26 6.91 0.88
C GLU A 15 5.22 6.73 -0.23
N VAL A 16 4.70 5.51 -0.40
CA VAL A 16 3.64 5.21 -1.37
C VAL A 16 2.40 6.07 -1.16
N PHE A 17 2.06 6.42 0.09
CA PHE A 17 0.91 7.27 0.40
C PHE A 17 1.17 8.76 0.14
N LYS A 18 2.41 9.16 -0.11
CA LYS A 18 2.79 10.53 -0.49
C LYS A 18 2.82 10.73 -1.99
N ASP A 19 2.69 9.66 -2.76
CA ASP A 19 2.66 9.71 -4.20
C ASP A 19 1.29 10.21 -4.68
N ALA A 20 1.29 11.37 -5.33
CA ALA A 20 0.08 11.99 -5.86
C ALA A 20 -0.58 11.17 -6.98
N LEU A 21 0.15 10.22 -7.58
CA LEU A 21 -0.35 9.32 -8.61
C LEU A 21 -0.63 7.91 -8.07
N ALA A 22 -0.60 7.72 -6.75
CA ALA A 22 -0.89 6.43 -6.15
C ALA A 22 -2.28 5.94 -6.55
N LEU A 23 -2.36 4.67 -6.93
CA LEU A 23 -3.61 3.98 -7.26
C LEU A 23 -4.03 3.13 -6.07
N THR A 24 -5.18 3.44 -5.49
CA THR A 24 -5.77 2.69 -4.38
C THR A 24 -7.04 1.99 -4.85
N ILE A 25 -7.12 0.68 -4.61
CA ILE A 25 -8.28 -0.15 -4.91
C ILE A 25 -8.70 -0.92 -3.65
N TYR A 26 -10.00 -1.15 -3.52
CA TYR A 26 -10.53 -2.04 -2.49
C TYR A 26 -10.27 -3.50 -2.87
N ASP A 27 -9.82 -4.30 -1.90
CA ASP A 27 -9.49 -5.72 -2.08
C ASP A 27 -10.67 -6.58 -1.62
N GLU A 28 -11.71 -6.66 -2.46
CA GLU A 28 -12.94 -7.42 -2.15
C GLU A 28 -12.65 -8.86 -1.75
N GLU A 29 -11.70 -9.53 -2.42
CA GLU A 29 -11.35 -10.93 -2.18
C GLU A 29 -10.76 -11.19 -0.78
N HIS A 30 -10.20 -10.18 -0.12
CA HIS A 30 -9.55 -10.34 1.18
C HIS A 30 -10.20 -9.52 2.30
N SER A 31 -11.37 -8.91 2.03
CA SER A 31 -12.03 -7.98 2.95
C SER A 31 -13.16 -8.60 3.81
N ASP A 32 -13.25 -9.94 3.87
CA ASP A 32 -14.31 -10.63 4.62
C ASP A 32 -14.28 -10.37 6.14
N THR A 33 -13.10 -10.14 6.71
CA THR A 33 -12.90 -9.99 8.17
C THR A 33 -12.43 -8.61 8.59
N GLU A 34 -11.67 -7.93 7.74
CA GLU A 34 -11.25 -6.54 7.91
C GLU A 34 -11.20 -5.89 6.54
N GLU A 35 -11.57 -4.61 6.42
CA GLU A 35 -11.47 -3.89 5.15
C GLU A 35 -10.01 -3.80 4.69
N ARG A 36 -9.73 -4.26 3.48
CA ARG A 36 -8.39 -4.22 2.90
C ARG A 36 -8.36 -3.39 1.63
N TRP A 37 -7.30 -2.63 1.53
CA TRP A 37 -7.03 -1.75 0.41
C TRP A 37 -5.64 -2.05 -0.12
N ILE A 38 -5.53 -2.11 -1.45
CA ILE A 38 -4.27 -2.24 -2.15
C ILE A 38 -3.92 -0.88 -2.74
N THR A 39 -2.77 -0.33 -2.34
CA THR A 39 -2.21 0.87 -2.94
C THR A 39 -0.95 0.53 -3.73
N LEU A 40 -0.92 0.92 -5.01
CA LEU A 40 0.27 0.97 -5.85
C LEU A 40 0.78 2.40 -5.91
N GLY A 41 2.05 2.62 -5.61
CA GLY A 41 2.66 3.93 -5.76
C GLY A 41 4.17 3.88 -5.82
N LYS A 42 4.74 4.99 -6.24
CA LYS A 42 6.16 5.18 -6.50
C LYS A 42 6.84 5.82 -5.29
N THR A 43 7.97 5.24 -4.88
CA THR A 43 8.83 5.82 -3.86
C THR A 43 9.81 6.83 -4.45
N SER A 44 10.45 7.62 -3.60
CA SER A 44 11.51 8.58 -3.95
C SER A 44 12.62 7.97 -4.81
N ASN A 45 12.97 6.71 -4.53
CA ASN A 45 13.96 5.92 -5.26
C ASN A 45 13.43 5.32 -6.59
N SER A 46 12.30 5.83 -7.10
CA SER A 46 11.64 5.37 -8.33
C SER A 46 11.22 3.89 -8.35
N ASN A 47 11.09 3.25 -7.19
CA ASN A 47 10.52 1.92 -7.09
C ASN A 47 9.00 2.00 -6.95
N VAL A 48 8.27 1.20 -7.71
CA VAL A 48 6.82 1.02 -7.48
C VAL A 48 6.63 -0.12 -6.48
N LEU A 49 5.89 0.18 -5.41
CA LEU A 49 5.54 -0.78 -4.38
C LEU A 49 4.04 -1.02 -4.38
N LEU A 50 3.65 -2.22 -3.96
CA LEU A 50 2.29 -2.59 -3.63
C LEU A 50 2.20 -2.67 -2.10
N VAL A 51 1.29 -1.91 -1.52
CA VAL A 51 1.04 -1.84 -0.08
C VAL A 51 -0.39 -2.26 0.18
N VAL A 52 -0.57 -3.29 1.01
CA VAL A 52 -1.87 -3.69 1.55
C VAL A 52 -2.05 -3.03 2.90
N HIS A 53 -3.14 -2.31 3.07
CA HIS A 53 -3.42 -1.56 4.28
C HIS A 53 -4.92 -1.54 4.61
N THR A 54 -5.23 -1.05 5.79
CA THR A 54 -6.61 -0.83 6.25
C THR A 54 -6.70 0.54 6.92
N TYR A 55 -7.88 1.13 6.86
CA TYR A 55 -8.20 2.38 7.55
C TYR A 55 -8.81 2.06 8.91
N VAL A 56 -8.22 2.62 9.97
CA VAL A 56 -8.70 2.48 11.33
C VAL A 56 -9.10 3.86 11.81
N GLU A 57 -10.40 4.09 11.94
CA GLU A 57 -10.92 5.32 12.56
C GLU A 57 -10.52 5.34 14.03
N TYR A 58 -9.83 6.41 14.43
CA TYR A 58 -9.44 6.62 15.82
C TYR A 58 -10.42 7.57 16.52
N ASN A 59 -10.87 8.61 15.81
CA ASN A 59 -11.96 9.51 16.19
C ASN A 59 -12.56 10.16 14.93
N SER A 60 -13.58 11.01 15.10
CA SER A 60 -14.30 11.65 13.98
C SER A 60 -13.43 12.51 13.04
N ASN A 61 -12.22 12.90 13.45
CA ASN A 61 -11.31 13.74 12.67
C ASN A 61 -9.96 13.05 12.37
N GLN A 62 -9.78 11.79 12.78
CA GLN A 62 -8.50 11.10 12.66
C GLN A 62 -8.70 9.64 12.23
N THR A 63 -8.16 9.34 11.06
CA THR A 63 -8.06 7.98 10.51
C THR A 63 -6.60 7.58 10.43
N ASN A 64 -6.27 6.44 11.03
CA ASN A 64 -4.95 5.85 10.96
C ASN A 64 -4.89 4.84 9.81
N ILE A 65 -3.77 4.80 9.10
CA ILE A 65 -3.50 3.77 8.10
C ILE A 65 -2.65 2.69 8.75
N ARG A 66 -3.16 1.46 8.83
CA ARG A 66 -2.40 0.31 9.30
C ARG A 66 -1.92 -0.50 8.12
N ILE A 67 -0.59 -0.55 7.92
CA ILE A 67 0.03 -1.37 6.88
C ILE A 67 -0.01 -2.84 7.31
N ILE A 68 -0.66 -3.67 6.49
CA ILE A 68 -0.76 -5.12 6.67
C ILE A 68 0.42 -5.80 5.98
N SER A 69 0.73 -5.40 4.74
CA SER A 69 1.82 -5.94 3.95
C SER A 69 2.38 -4.91 2.97
N ALA A 70 3.65 -5.06 2.58
CA ALA A 70 4.26 -4.25 1.54
C ALA A 70 5.27 -5.11 0.76
N ARG A 71 5.28 -4.97 -0.57
CA ARG A 71 6.25 -5.62 -1.45
C ARG A 71 6.53 -4.79 -2.69
N LYS A 72 7.60 -5.15 -3.43
CA LYS A 72 7.81 -4.61 -4.77
C LYS A 72 6.65 -4.99 -5.69
N ALA A 73 6.21 -4.04 -6.51
CA ALA A 73 5.20 -4.29 -7.52
C ALA A 73 5.76 -5.25 -8.59
N SER A 74 4.93 -6.15 -9.07
CA SER A 74 5.22 -7.03 -10.21
C SER A 74 5.30 -6.22 -11.51
N ASN A 75 5.89 -6.79 -12.56
CA ASN A 75 5.96 -6.11 -13.86
C ASN A 75 4.56 -5.81 -14.43
N LYS A 76 3.56 -6.64 -14.12
CA LYS A 76 2.17 -6.42 -14.51
C LYS A 76 1.60 -5.21 -13.76
N GLU A 77 1.72 -5.18 -12.43
CA GLU A 77 1.28 -4.06 -11.58
C GLU A 77 1.94 -2.73 -11.96
N LYS A 78 3.24 -2.74 -12.25
CA LYS A 78 3.96 -1.53 -12.73
C LYS A 78 3.37 -0.98 -14.03
N LYS A 79 2.97 -1.85 -14.96
CA LYS A 79 2.32 -1.43 -16.20
C LYS A 79 0.93 -0.84 -15.97
N TYR A 80 0.19 -1.33 -14.97
CA TYR A 80 -1.09 -0.73 -14.58
C TYR A 80 -0.89 0.64 -13.94
N TYR A 81 0.14 0.79 -13.11
CA TYR A 81 0.47 2.08 -12.48
C TYR A 81 0.92 3.15 -13.48
N GLN A 82 1.61 2.77 -14.56
CA GLN A 82 2.13 3.71 -15.58
C GLN A 82 1.12 4.07 -16.68
N LYS A 83 -0.09 3.53 -16.63
CA LYS A 83 -1.13 3.74 -17.65
C LYS A 83 -2.08 4.85 -17.21
#